data_AF-A0A0L0GDK4-F1
#
_entry.id   AF-A0A0L0GDK4-F1
#
_cell.length_a   1.000
_cell.length_b   1.000
_cell.length_c   1.000
_cell.angle_alpha   90.00
_cell.angle_beta   90.00
_cell.angle_gamma   90.00
#
_symmetry.space_group_name_H-M   'P 1'
#
loop_
_entity.id
_entity.type
_entity.pdbx_description
1 polymer ?
#
loop_
_entity_poly.entity_id
_entity_poly.type
_entity_poly.pdbx_seq_one_letter_code
_entity_poly.pdbx_strand_id
1 'polypeptide(L)'
;MYYFGFTPVSFTDGVTNAINDAVFEAIDELLVVQLKRGVPKDVAVSDLKNVLAKLQSAIDRNFDLFELYALANIFHIPEGVWIPTDKTAVNTYGRTEEQNIDDEVQRLKSAIKTEKMRQAVLEVEGIKLEEAKVTLTKLTQKIDALTKLCVENDVQNIGEHVAFVCESANELQKEVGNLMAARRAGLRPRAKKQAGVRPQHPVQALSSKDVQTLANVLG
;
A
#
# COMPACT_ATOMS: atom_id res chain seq x y z
N MET A 1 41.00 14.88 -7.32
CA MET A 1 40.08 14.38 -6.28
C MET A 1 39.26 13.15 -6.73
N TYR A 2 38.86 13.05 -8.01
CA TYR A 2 37.94 12.00 -8.47
C TYR A 2 38.54 10.59 -8.71
N TYR A 3 39.86 10.42 -8.79
CA TYR A 3 40.43 9.12 -9.14
C TYR A 3 40.32 8.08 -8.02
N PHE A 4 40.66 8.48 -6.79
CA PHE A 4 40.66 7.57 -5.64
C PHE A 4 39.30 7.50 -4.92
N GLY A 5 38.37 8.43 -5.19
CA GLY A 5 37.10 8.52 -4.47
C GLY A 5 37.22 9.09 -3.04
N PHE A 6 38.44 9.43 -2.61
CA PHE A 6 38.75 10.10 -1.34
C PHE A 6 39.90 11.09 -1.55
N THR A 7 40.11 11.99 -0.59
CA THR A 7 41.31 12.85 -0.58
C THR A 7 42.48 12.09 0.03
N PRO A 8 43.66 12.11 -0.60
CA PRO A 8 44.87 11.47 -0.04
C PRO A 8 45.15 11.85 1.43
N VAL A 9 44.90 13.12 1.79
CA VAL A 9 45.01 13.61 3.18
C VAL A 9 44.01 12.90 4.12
N SER A 10 42.75 12.72 3.70
CA SER A 10 41.77 11.99 4.52
C SER A 10 42.15 10.52 4.72
N PHE A 11 42.89 9.92 3.79
CA PHE A 11 43.40 8.57 3.96
C PHE A 11 44.54 8.52 4.98
N THR A 12 45.53 9.41 4.88
CA THR A 12 46.65 9.46 5.83
C THR A 12 46.16 9.79 7.24
N ASP A 13 45.22 10.73 7.39
CA ASP A 13 44.55 11.00 8.67
C ASP A 13 43.85 9.76 9.24
N GLY A 14 43.14 9.02 8.39
CA GLY A 14 42.46 7.79 8.79
C GLY A 14 43.43 6.72 9.30
N VAL A 15 44.58 6.57 8.64
CA VAL A 15 45.64 5.64 9.09
C VAL A 15 46.24 6.07 10.41
N THR A 16 46.58 7.36 10.57
CA THR A 16 47.13 7.90 11.81
C THR A 16 46.17 7.71 12.98
N ASN A 17 44.88 7.98 12.78
CA ASN A 17 43.85 7.75 13.80
C ASN A 17 43.75 6.27 14.20
N ALA A 18 43.68 5.36 13.21
CA ALA A 18 43.58 3.92 13.48
C ALA A 18 44.78 3.39 14.28
N ILE A 19 45.97 3.93 14.04
CA ILE A 19 47.19 3.52 14.76
C ILE A 19 47.21 4.09 16.16
N ASN A 20 46.80 5.35 16.34
CA ASN A 20 46.65 5.94 17.67
C ASN A 20 45.66 5.13 18.52
N ASP A 21 44.51 4.77 17.96
CA ASP A 21 43.51 3.93 18.64
C ASP A 21 44.11 2.57 19.04
N ALA A 22 44.82 1.90 18.14
CA ALA A 22 45.47 0.62 18.42
C ALA A 22 46.55 0.73 19.52
N VAL A 23 47.28 1.84 19.57
CA VAL A 23 48.29 2.11 20.61
C VAL A 23 47.64 2.30 21.97
N PHE A 24 46.55 3.06 22.05
CA PHE A 24 45.81 3.22 23.30
C PHE A 24 45.27 1.88 23.79
N GLU A 25 44.66 1.08 22.90
CA GLU A 25 44.17 -0.26 23.23
C GLU A 25 45.29 -1.17 23.77
N ALA A 26 46.46 -1.19 23.10
CA ALA A 26 47.60 -1.99 23.54
C ALA A 26 48.16 -1.56 24.92
N ILE A 27 48.16 -0.24 25.22
CA ILE A 27 48.60 0.27 26.51
C ILE A 27 47.61 -0.10 27.63
N ASP A 28 46.30 -0.06 27.34
CA ASP A 28 45.27 -0.48 28.29
C ASP A 28 45.36 -1.99 28.59
N GLU A 29 45.57 -2.82 27.57
CA GLU A 29 45.82 -4.25 27.77
C GLU A 29 47.09 -4.51 28.59
N LEU A 30 48.16 -3.77 28.30
CA LEU A 30 49.42 -3.88 29.03
C LEU A 30 49.25 -3.47 30.50
N LEU A 31 48.42 -2.47 30.80
CA LEU A 31 48.07 -2.09 32.17
C LEU A 31 47.38 -3.25 32.90
N VAL A 32 46.41 -3.91 32.26
CA VAL A 32 45.73 -5.08 32.84
C VAL A 32 46.72 -6.22 33.14
N VAL A 33 47.67 -6.47 32.23
CA VAL A 33 48.71 -7.49 32.42
C VAL A 33 49.63 -7.14 33.61
N GLN A 34 50.05 -5.88 33.74
CA GLN A 34 50.92 -5.44 34.84
C GLN A 34 50.21 -5.54 36.20
N LEU A 35 48.93 -5.18 36.26
CA LEU A 35 48.11 -5.32 37.48
C LEU A 35 47.96 -6.80 37.87
N LYS A 36 47.73 -7.70 36.90
CA LYS A 36 47.69 -9.16 37.14
C LYS A 36 49.02 -9.72 37.65
N ARG A 37 50.15 -9.09 37.30
CA ARG A 37 51.50 -9.45 37.77
C ARG A 37 51.84 -8.91 39.16
N GLY A 38 50.92 -8.18 39.79
CA GLY A 38 51.11 -7.63 41.14
C GLY A 38 51.91 -6.32 41.17
N VAL A 39 52.08 -5.64 40.04
CA VAL A 39 52.69 -4.31 40.01
C VAL A 39 51.72 -3.31 40.65
N PRO A 40 52.17 -2.46 41.60
CA PRO A 40 51.32 -1.41 42.17
C PRO A 40 50.74 -0.52 41.07
N LYS A 41 49.43 -0.24 41.15
CA LYS A 41 48.69 0.51 40.12
C LYS A 41 49.34 1.86 39.81
N ASP A 42 49.81 2.56 40.85
CA ASP A 42 50.39 3.91 40.71
C ASP A 42 51.70 3.89 39.91
N VAL A 43 52.52 2.85 40.13
CA VAL A 43 53.77 2.63 39.40
C VAL A 43 53.49 2.22 37.96
N ALA A 44 52.59 1.24 37.76
CA ALA A 44 52.23 0.75 36.42
C ALA A 44 51.66 1.87 35.54
N VAL A 45 50.77 2.71 36.08
CA VAL A 45 50.19 3.84 35.35
C VAL A 45 51.25 4.90 35.03
N SER A 46 52.14 5.21 35.98
CA SER A 46 53.23 6.17 35.75
C SER A 46 54.18 5.70 34.64
N ASP A 47 54.62 4.45 34.69
CA ASP A 47 55.55 3.89 33.71
C ASP A 47 54.91 3.79 32.32
N LEU A 48 53.65 3.35 32.24
CA LEU A 48 52.93 3.26 30.97
C LEU A 48 52.65 4.63 30.36
N LYS A 49 52.39 5.66 31.17
CA LYS A 49 52.29 7.05 30.67
C LYS A 49 53.60 7.52 30.03
N ASN A 50 54.75 7.20 30.64
CA ASN A 50 56.06 7.55 30.08
C ASN A 50 56.35 6.79 28.78
N VAL A 51 55.97 5.52 28.70
CA VAL A 51 56.09 4.70 27.48
C VAL A 51 55.17 5.26 26.39
N LEU A 52 53.91 5.54 26.71
CA LEU A 52 52.93 6.11 25.79
C LEU A 52 53.41 7.45 25.22
N ALA A 53 53.90 8.36 26.06
CA ALA A 53 54.42 9.66 25.60
C ALA A 53 55.59 9.52 24.63
N LYS A 54 56.52 8.59 24.89
CA LYS A 54 57.65 8.30 23.99
C LYS A 54 57.17 7.66 22.68
N LEU A 55 56.19 6.76 22.78
CA LEU A 55 55.64 6.06 21.63
C LEU A 55 54.86 7.02 20.72
N GLN A 56 54.03 7.90 21.28
CA GLN A 56 53.33 8.96 20.56
C GLN A 56 54.30 9.86 19.83
N SER A 57 55.34 10.37 20.51
CA SER A 57 56.34 11.22 19.88
C SER A 57 57.09 10.51 18.72
N ALA A 58 57.33 9.20 18.84
CA ALA A 58 57.95 8.42 17.77
C ALA A 58 56.98 8.15 16.62
N ILE A 59 55.71 7.90 16.90
CA ILE A 59 54.64 7.69 15.92
C ILE A 59 54.43 8.98 15.14
N ASP A 60 54.15 10.10 15.80
CA ASP A 60 53.90 11.40 15.13
C ASP A 60 55.01 11.71 14.12
N ARG A 61 56.28 11.64 14.53
CA ARG A 61 57.43 11.91 13.66
C ARG A 61 57.52 10.96 12.46
N ASN A 62 57.24 9.67 12.65
CA ASN A 62 57.31 8.69 11.57
C ASN A 62 56.09 8.78 10.65
N PHE A 63 54.93 9.13 11.19
CA PHE A 63 53.69 9.29 10.44
C PHE A 63 53.65 10.59 9.64
N ASP A 64 54.29 11.67 10.12
CA ASP A 64 54.54 12.88 9.32
C ASP A 64 55.37 12.53 8.07
N LEU A 65 56.41 11.70 8.23
CA LEU A 65 57.26 11.26 7.12
C LEU A 65 56.50 10.32 6.17
N PHE A 66 55.68 9.43 6.71
CA PHE A 66 54.80 8.56 5.93
C PHE A 66 53.78 9.36 5.14
N GLU A 67 53.11 10.35 5.75
CA GLU A 67 52.16 11.23 5.08
C GLU A 67 52.83 11.94 3.91
N LEU A 68 53.99 12.57 4.15
CA LEU A 68 54.74 13.24 3.10
C LEU A 68 55.11 12.28 1.96
N TYR A 69 55.60 11.09 2.29
CA TYR A 69 55.97 10.09 1.30
C TYR A 69 54.76 9.60 0.49
N ALA A 70 53.64 9.29 1.16
CA ALA A 70 52.43 8.80 0.54
C ALA A 70 51.83 9.85 -0.40
N LEU A 71 51.75 11.11 0.04
CA LEU A 71 51.27 12.21 -0.79
C LEU A 71 52.17 12.47 -1.99
N ALA A 72 53.49 12.42 -1.82
CA ALA A 72 54.44 12.73 -2.88
C ALA A 72 54.67 11.59 -3.89
N ASN A 73 54.49 10.33 -3.50
CA ASN A 73 54.89 9.19 -4.34
C ASN A 73 53.74 8.24 -4.69
N ILE A 74 52.80 8.01 -3.76
CA ILE A 74 51.73 7.01 -3.95
C ILE A 74 50.50 7.68 -4.55
N PHE A 75 50.10 8.80 -3.96
CA PHE A 75 48.90 9.55 -4.38
C PHE A 75 49.21 10.68 -5.37
N HIS A 76 50.48 10.89 -5.69
CA HIS A 76 50.88 11.85 -6.71
C HIS A 76 50.55 11.28 -8.09
N ILE A 77 49.78 12.06 -8.86
CA ILE A 77 49.48 11.76 -10.26
C ILE A 77 50.46 12.58 -11.10
N PRO A 78 51.39 11.95 -11.84
CA PRO A 78 52.37 12.69 -12.63
C PRO A 78 51.72 13.58 -13.69
N GLU A 79 52.37 14.71 -13.97
CA GLU A 79 51.96 15.59 -15.05
C GLU A 79 51.98 14.83 -16.39
N GLY A 80 50.87 14.90 -17.14
CA GLY A 80 50.72 14.21 -18.43
C GLY A 80 50.06 12.82 -18.36
N VAL A 81 49.71 12.32 -17.17
CA VAL A 81 48.88 11.12 -17.04
C VAL A 81 47.40 11.49 -17.15
N TRP A 82 46.76 11.02 -18.21
CA TRP A 82 45.33 11.22 -18.44
C TRP A 82 44.53 10.25 -17.59
N ILE A 83 43.78 10.79 -16.63
CA ILE A 83 42.86 10.00 -15.83
C ILE A 83 41.62 9.72 -16.70
N PRO A 84 41.08 8.49 -16.78
CA PRO A 84 39.91 8.19 -17.62
C PRO A 84 38.68 9.06 -17.34
N THR A 85 38.57 9.66 -16.15
CA THR A 85 37.52 10.63 -15.79
C THR A 85 37.63 11.95 -16.56
N ASP A 86 38.82 12.31 -17.07
CA ASP A 86 39.00 13.46 -17.98
C ASP A 86 38.45 13.20 -19.40
N LYS A 87 37.97 11.99 -19.71
CA LYS A 87 37.37 11.72 -21.02
C LYS A 87 36.10 12.55 -21.28
N THR A 88 35.44 13.06 -20.24
CA THR A 88 34.34 14.03 -20.41
C THR A 88 34.83 15.42 -20.81
N ALA A 89 36.09 15.76 -20.55
CA ALA A 89 36.71 16.98 -21.06
C ALA A 89 37.15 16.85 -22.53
N VAL A 90 37.26 15.63 -23.06
CA VAL A 90 37.61 15.36 -24.46
C VAL A 90 36.37 15.44 -25.38
N ASN A 91 35.19 15.12 -24.86
CA ASN A 91 33.92 15.32 -25.56
C ASN A 91 33.32 16.67 -25.14
N THR A 92 33.93 17.76 -25.57
CA THR A 92 33.32 19.07 -25.45
C THR A 92 32.08 19.11 -26.35
N TYR A 93 30.90 18.88 -25.77
CA TYR A 93 29.65 19.18 -26.44
C TYR A 93 29.65 20.65 -26.89
N GLY A 94 29.19 20.91 -28.11
CA GLY A 94 29.07 22.29 -28.57
C GLY A 94 28.03 23.05 -27.74
N ARG A 95 28.16 24.37 -27.61
CA ARG A 95 27.19 25.23 -26.88
C ARG A 95 25.74 25.01 -27.35
N THR A 96 25.56 24.68 -28.63
CA THR A 96 24.25 24.35 -29.22
C THR A 96 23.72 23.00 -28.75
N GLU A 97 24.57 21.98 -28.59
CA GLU A 97 24.17 20.67 -28.10
C GLU A 97 23.81 20.73 -26.62
N GLU A 98 24.58 21.46 -25.82
CA GLU A 98 24.28 21.73 -24.42
C GLU A 98 22.92 22.44 -24.27
N GLN A 99 22.68 23.47 -25.08
CA GLN A 99 21.39 24.18 -25.07
C GLN A 99 20.22 23.28 -25.50
N ASN A 100 20.41 22.42 -26.51
CA ASN A 100 19.38 21.46 -26.91
C ASN A 100 19.06 20.44 -25.79
N ILE A 101 20.08 20.00 -25.06
CA ILE A 101 19.91 19.10 -23.91
C ILE A 101 19.15 19.81 -22.80
N ASP A 102 19.49 21.07 -22.50
CA ASP A 102 18.78 21.86 -21.48
C ASP A 102 17.31 22.09 -21.85
N ASP A 103 17.02 22.40 -23.10
CA ASP A 103 15.66 22.57 -23.62
C ASP A 103 14.88 21.26 -23.56
N GLU A 104 15.52 20.13 -23.89
CA GLU A 104 14.91 18.81 -23.76
C GLU A 104 14.62 18.45 -22.29
N VAL A 105 15.58 18.71 -21.39
CA VAL A 105 15.41 18.50 -19.96
C VAL A 105 14.25 19.35 -19.41
N GLN A 106 14.15 20.61 -19.81
CA GLN A 106 13.03 21.48 -19.42
C GLN A 106 11.69 20.96 -19.95
N ARG A 107 11.65 20.54 -21.22
CA ARG A 107 10.46 19.97 -21.84
C ARG A 107 10.01 18.70 -21.11
N LEU A 108 10.94 17.79 -20.79
CA LEU A 108 10.65 16.55 -20.08
C LEU A 108 10.18 16.82 -18.65
N LYS A 109 10.81 17.77 -17.94
CA LYS A 109 10.35 18.19 -16.59
C LYS A 109 8.92 18.70 -16.63
N SER A 110 8.57 19.52 -17.61
CA SER A 110 7.21 20.04 -17.80
C SER A 110 6.21 18.93 -18.13
N ALA A 111 6.59 17.98 -18.99
CA ALA A 111 5.77 16.82 -19.35
C ALA A 111 5.50 15.93 -18.12
N ILE A 112 6.54 15.61 -17.33
CA ILE A 112 6.41 14.82 -16.10
C ILE A 112 5.47 15.52 -15.11
N LYS A 113 5.59 16.84 -14.95
CA LYS A 113 4.72 17.61 -14.06
C LYS A 113 3.25 17.52 -14.49
N THR A 114 2.99 17.67 -15.79
CA THR A 114 1.64 17.57 -16.36
C THR A 114 1.07 16.17 -16.17
N GLU A 115 1.87 15.13 -16.43
CA GLU A 115 1.40 13.74 -16.28
C GLU A 115 1.13 13.37 -14.81
N LYS A 116 1.94 13.88 -13.88
CA LYS A 116 1.66 13.74 -12.43
C LYS A 116 0.35 14.41 -12.02
N MET A 117 0.07 15.61 -12.55
CA MET A 117 -1.21 16.28 -12.30
C MET A 117 -2.37 15.48 -12.89
N ARG A 118 -2.22 14.96 -14.11
CA ARG A 118 -3.21 14.09 -14.76
C ARG A 118 -3.49 12.83 -13.94
N GLN A 119 -2.43 12.18 -13.45
CA GLN A 119 -2.55 11.02 -12.57
C GLN A 119 -3.34 11.34 -11.30
N ALA A 120 -3.04 12.46 -10.64
CA ALA A 120 -3.76 12.87 -9.43
C ALA A 120 -5.27 13.11 -9.70
N VAL A 121 -5.62 13.69 -10.84
CA VAL A 121 -7.03 13.88 -11.24
C VAL A 121 -7.71 12.53 -11.46
N LEU A 122 -7.05 11.61 -12.17
CA LEU A 122 -7.58 10.27 -12.43
C LEU A 122 -7.77 9.46 -11.15
N GLU A 123 -6.88 9.58 -10.17
CA GLU A 123 -7.03 8.93 -8.86
C GLU A 123 -8.29 9.43 -8.13
N VAL A 124 -8.51 10.74 -8.13
CA VAL A 124 -9.73 11.34 -7.53
C VAL A 124 -10.99 10.89 -8.26
N GLU A 125 -10.98 10.85 -9.59
CA GLU A 125 -12.10 10.34 -10.38
C GLU A 125 -12.35 8.85 -10.14
N GLY A 126 -11.30 8.05 -9.99
CA GLY A 126 -11.38 6.63 -9.65
C GLY A 126 -12.05 6.39 -8.31
N ILE A 127 -11.72 7.19 -7.29
CA ILE A 127 -12.38 7.12 -5.98
C ILE A 127 -13.88 7.42 -6.09
N LYS A 128 -14.26 8.49 -6.79
CA LYS A 128 -15.67 8.86 -7.01
C LYS A 128 -16.44 7.76 -7.74
N LEU A 129 -15.81 7.13 -8.73
CA LEU A 129 -16.42 6.04 -9.47
C LEU A 129 -16.67 4.82 -8.57
N GLU A 130 -15.73 4.48 -7.69
CA GLU A 130 -15.91 3.35 -6.77
C GLU A 130 -17.00 3.64 -5.73
N GLU A 131 -17.10 4.87 -5.22
CA GLU A 131 -18.21 5.29 -4.34
C GLU A 131 -19.58 5.17 -5.03
N ALA A 132 -19.67 5.63 -6.29
CA ALA A 132 -20.89 5.51 -7.08
C ALA A 132 -21.27 4.04 -7.31
N LYS A 133 -20.28 3.18 -7.63
CA LYS A 133 -20.47 1.75 -7.81
C LYS A 133 -20.95 1.06 -6.55
N VAL A 134 -20.34 1.33 -5.39
CA VAL A 134 -20.80 0.81 -4.08
C VAL A 134 -22.25 1.20 -3.82
N THR A 135 -22.63 2.45 -4.14
CA THR A 135 -24.00 2.92 -3.99
C THR A 135 -24.97 2.17 -4.89
N LEU A 136 -24.60 1.96 -6.16
CA LEU A 136 -25.40 1.18 -7.12
C LEU A 136 -25.56 -0.28 -6.68
N THR A 137 -24.50 -0.91 -6.17
CA THR A 137 -24.58 -2.28 -5.65
C THR A 137 -25.52 -2.38 -4.45
N LYS A 138 -25.47 -1.41 -3.52
CA LYS A 138 -26.41 -1.35 -2.39
C LYS A 138 -27.86 -1.19 -2.85
N LEU A 139 -28.11 -0.35 -3.86
CA LEU A 139 -29.46 -0.19 -4.42
C LEU A 139 -29.93 -1.46 -5.10
N THR A 140 -29.05 -2.12 -5.85
CA THR A 140 -29.35 -3.41 -6.50
C THR A 140 -29.72 -4.47 -5.46
N GLN A 141 -28.93 -4.60 -4.38
CA GLN A 141 -29.23 -5.52 -3.28
C GLN A 141 -30.58 -5.22 -2.61
N LYS A 142 -30.94 -3.93 -2.47
CA LYS A 142 -32.26 -3.54 -1.95
C LYS A 142 -33.38 -3.93 -2.90
N ILE A 143 -33.20 -3.74 -4.20
CA ILE A 143 -34.16 -4.18 -5.22
C ILE A 143 -34.31 -5.70 -5.17
N ASP A 144 -33.20 -6.46 -5.13
CA ASP A 144 -33.23 -7.92 -5.03
C ASP A 144 -33.94 -8.39 -3.75
N ALA A 145 -33.71 -7.71 -2.63
CA ALA A 145 -34.41 -7.99 -1.36
C ALA A 145 -35.91 -7.72 -1.46
N LEU A 146 -36.31 -6.60 -2.08
CA LEU A 146 -37.72 -6.30 -2.34
C LEU A 146 -38.35 -7.34 -3.28
N THR A 147 -37.66 -7.73 -4.35
CA THR A 147 -38.13 -8.77 -5.26
C THR A 147 -38.31 -10.10 -4.54
N LYS A 148 -37.37 -10.50 -3.66
CA LYS A 148 -37.53 -11.70 -2.82
C LYS A 148 -38.74 -11.60 -1.90
N LEU A 149 -38.93 -10.48 -1.20
CA LEU A 149 -40.11 -10.27 -0.37
C LEU A 149 -41.41 -10.37 -1.17
N CYS A 150 -41.45 -9.83 -2.40
CA CYS A 150 -42.61 -9.96 -3.27
C CYS A 150 -42.87 -11.43 -3.65
N VAL A 151 -41.83 -12.20 -3.98
CA VAL A 151 -41.95 -13.64 -4.26
C VAL A 151 -42.40 -14.43 -3.02
N GLU A 152 -41.87 -14.11 -1.83
CA GLU A 152 -42.27 -14.75 -0.56
C GLU A 152 -43.73 -14.48 -0.18
N ASN A 153 -44.28 -13.34 -0.60
CA ASN A 153 -45.68 -12.98 -0.41
C ASN A 153 -46.59 -13.40 -1.58
N ASP A 154 -46.10 -14.29 -2.46
CA ASP A 154 -46.82 -14.83 -3.63
C ASP A 154 -47.27 -13.76 -4.65
N VAL A 155 -46.57 -12.61 -4.65
CA VAL A 155 -46.75 -11.50 -5.59
C VAL A 155 -45.59 -11.53 -6.58
N GLN A 156 -45.63 -12.45 -7.54
CA GLN A 156 -44.52 -12.64 -8.49
C GLN A 156 -44.42 -11.52 -9.52
N ASN A 157 -45.53 -10.83 -9.83
CA ASN A 157 -45.54 -9.70 -10.74
C ASN A 157 -46.45 -8.58 -10.21
N ILE A 158 -45.87 -7.63 -9.48
CA ILE A 158 -46.61 -6.50 -8.88
C ILE A 158 -47.43 -5.76 -9.95
N GLY A 159 -46.92 -5.63 -11.18
CA GLY A 159 -47.63 -4.98 -12.28
C GLY A 159 -48.93 -5.70 -12.65
N GLU A 160 -48.88 -7.03 -12.76
CA GLU A 160 -50.06 -7.85 -13.07
C GLU A 160 -51.04 -7.90 -11.91
N HIS A 161 -50.57 -7.99 -10.67
CA HIS A 161 -51.44 -7.96 -9.49
C HIS A 161 -52.16 -6.61 -9.34
N VAL A 162 -51.47 -5.50 -9.56
CA VAL A 162 -52.08 -4.16 -9.52
C VAL A 162 -53.08 -4.00 -10.67
N ALA A 163 -52.77 -4.48 -11.87
CA ALA A 163 -53.71 -4.47 -13.00
C ALA A 163 -54.97 -5.28 -12.70
N PHE A 164 -54.83 -6.49 -12.15
CA PHE A 164 -55.93 -7.36 -11.75
C PHE A 164 -56.82 -6.73 -10.67
N VAL A 165 -56.22 -6.11 -9.64
CA VAL A 165 -56.96 -5.43 -8.57
C VAL A 165 -57.70 -4.21 -9.12
N CYS A 166 -57.08 -3.43 -10.00
CA CYS A 166 -57.73 -2.29 -10.67
C CYS A 166 -58.91 -2.75 -11.53
N GLU A 167 -58.75 -3.84 -12.30
CA GLU A 167 -59.83 -4.41 -13.12
C GLU A 167 -60.98 -4.92 -12.25
N SER A 168 -60.67 -5.70 -11.20
CA SER A 168 -61.65 -6.21 -10.24
C SER A 168 -62.38 -5.09 -9.50
N ALA A 169 -61.69 -4.01 -9.11
CA ALA A 169 -62.28 -2.85 -8.46
C ALA A 169 -63.25 -2.11 -9.41
N ASN A 170 -62.89 -1.98 -10.69
CA ASN A 170 -63.75 -1.38 -11.71
C ASN A 170 -64.99 -2.23 -11.98
N GLU A 171 -64.87 -3.55 -12.01
CA GLU A 171 -66.00 -4.47 -12.13
C GLU A 171 -66.94 -4.37 -10.91
N LEU A 172 -66.38 -4.40 -9.70
CA LEU A 172 -67.15 -4.22 -8.47
C LEU A 172 -67.87 -2.87 -8.44
N GLN A 173 -67.20 -1.80 -8.88
CA GLN A 173 -67.80 -0.47 -8.98
C GLN A 173 -68.98 -0.46 -9.96
N LYS A 174 -68.88 -1.17 -11.08
CA LYS A 174 -69.99 -1.35 -12.04
C LYS A 174 -71.14 -2.14 -11.42
N GLU A 175 -70.85 -3.25 -10.73
CA GLU A 175 -71.89 -4.06 -10.08
C GLU A 175 -72.61 -3.31 -8.95
N VAL A 176 -71.87 -2.57 -8.12
CA VAL A 176 -72.43 -1.72 -7.07
C VAL A 176 -73.25 -0.57 -7.68
N GLY A 177 -72.78 0.04 -8.77
CA GLY A 177 -73.54 1.02 -9.53
C GLY A 177 -74.86 0.46 -10.06
N ASN A 178 -74.83 -0.75 -10.63
CA ASN A 178 -76.00 -1.47 -11.12
C ASN A 178 -76.97 -1.85 -10.00
N LEU A 179 -76.46 -2.29 -8.83
CA LEU A 179 -77.27 -2.58 -7.64
C LEU A 179 -77.93 -1.31 -7.06
N MET A 180 -77.20 -0.19 -7.03
CA MET A 180 -77.73 1.10 -6.60
C MET A 180 -78.79 1.64 -7.57
N ALA A 181 -78.61 1.43 -8.88
CA ALA A 181 -79.60 1.74 -9.90
C ALA A 181 -80.84 0.82 -9.80
N ALA A 182 -80.65 -0.49 -9.60
CA ALA A 182 -81.74 -1.45 -9.40
C ALA A 182 -82.54 -1.18 -8.11
N ARG A 183 -81.87 -0.71 -7.04
CA ARG A 183 -82.49 -0.28 -5.79
C ARG A 183 -83.28 1.03 -5.95
N ARG A 184 -82.84 1.95 -6.81
CA ARG A 184 -83.62 3.15 -7.21
C ARG A 184 -84.82 2.81 -8.11
N ALA A 185 -84.76 1.71 -8.86
CA ALA A 185 -85.83 1.24 -9.74
C ALA A 185 -86.86 0.28 -9.09
N GLY A 186 -86.70 -0.08 -7.81
CA GLY A 186 -87.73 -0.81 -7.04
C GLY A 186 -87.85 -2.32 -7.29
N LEU A 187 -86.81 -3.00 -7.80
CA LEU A 187 -86.85 -4.45 -8.09
C LEU A 187 -86.04 -5.28 -7.06
N ARG A 188 -86.68 -6.29 -6.45
CA ARG A 188 -86.05 -7.27 -5.54
C ARG A 188 -85.13 -8.25 -6.31
N PRO A 189 -83.99 -8.69 -5.74
CA PRO A 189 -83.07 -9.61 -6.41
C PRO A 189 -83.60 -11.06 -6.40
N ARG A 190 -83.45 -11.74 -7.55
CA ARG A 190 -83.87 -13.12 -7.81
C ARG A 190 -82.71 -14.06 -7.45
N ALA A 191 -82.89 -14.89 -6.43
CA ALA A 191 -81.96 -15.96 -6.07
C ALA A 191 -81.84 -16.99 -7.22
N LYS A 192 -80.61 -17.33 -7.63
CA LYS A 192 -80.34 -18.53 -8.44
C LYS A 192 -79.81 -19.63 -7.52
N LYS A 193 -80.54 -20.74 -7.48
CA LYS A 193 -80.23 -21.99 -6.78
C LYS A 193 -79.07 -22.73 -7.45
N GLN A 194 -78.30 -23.41 -6.60
CA GLN A 194 -77.30 -24.43 -6.87
C GLN A 194 -77.84 -25.60 -7.72
N ALA A 195 -76.96 -26.19 -8.53
CA ALA A 195 -76.96 -27.61 -8.89
C ALA A 195 -75.54 -28.13 -8.66
N GLY A 196 -75.42 -29.14 -7.80
CA GLY A 196 -74.15 -29.66 -7.32
C GLY A 196 -73.45 -30.65 -8.25
N VAL A 197 -72.12 -30.71 -8.09
CA VAL A 197 -71.30 -31.91 -8.26
C VAL A 197 -70.42 -31.99 -7.00
N ARG A 198 -70.50 -33.13 -6.31
CA ARG A 198 -69.86 -33.41 -5.00
C ARG A 198 -68.41 -33.92 -5.18
N PRO A 199 -67.62 -34.05 -4.08
CA PRO A 199 -66.19 -33.81 -4.03
C PRO A 199 -65.33 -35.08 -4.07
N GLN A 200 -64.03 -34.90 -4.33
CA GLN A 200 -62.99 -35.83 -3.87
C GLN A 200 -61.79 -35.03 -3.34
N HIS A 201 -61.61 -35.04 -2.02
CA HIS A 201 -60.28 -34.99 -1.42
C HIS A 201 -59.79 -36.43 -1.24
N PRO A 202 -58.47 -36.63 -1.20
CA PRO A 202 -57.94 -37.36 -0.06
C PRO A 202 -56.82 -36.57 0.62
N VAL A 203 -57.00 -36.36 1.93
CA VAL A 203 -55.93 -36.21 2.90
C VAL A 203 -55.66 -37.61 3.46
N GLN A 204 -54.44 -38.12 3.30
CA GLN A 204 -53.83 -39.11 4.18
C GLN A 204 -52.53 -38.46 4.67
N ALA A 205 -52.47 -38.06 5.94
CA ALA A 205 -52.08 -38.85 7.11
C ALA A 205 -50.56 -38.89 7.32
N LEU A 206 -50.18 -38.41 8.50
CA LEU A 206 -48.85 -38.42 9.09
C LEU A 206 -48.20 -39.81 9.05
N SER A 207 -46.90 -39.86 8.76
CA SER A 207 -45.99 -40.86 9.30
C SER A 207 -44.83 -40.13 9.99
N SER A 208 -44.82 -40.22 11.32
CA SER A 208 -43.62 -40.08 12.15
C SER A 208 -42.84 -41.40 12.09
N LYS A 209 -41.51 -41.27 12.04
CA LYS A 209 -40.41 -42.25 11.83
C LYS A 209 -39.77 -41.95 10.47
N ASP A 210 -38.67 -41.20 10.39
CA ASP A 210 -37.44 -41.43 11.13
C ASP A 210 -36.80 -40.19 11.76
N VAL A 211 -36.28 -40.43 12.96
CA VAL A 211 -35.26 -39.66 13.66
C VAL A 211 -33.95 -39.76 12.86
N GLN A 212 -33.07 -38.75 13.00
CA GLN A 212 -31.74 -38.63 12.40
C GLN A 212 -31.73 -38.29 10.90
N THR A 213 -31.25 -37.13 10.45
CA THR A 213 -29.83 -36.78 10.57
C THR A 213 -29.63 -35.27 10.38
N LEU A 214 -29.39 -34.55 11.48
CA LEU A 214 -28.54 -33.35 11.49
C LEU A 214 -27.09 -33.86 11.60
N ALA A 215 -26.32 -33.75 10.53
CA ALA A 215 -24.86 -33.54 10.50
C ALA A 215 -24.34 -33.82 9.08
N ASN A 216 -23.43 -32.96 8.59
CA ASN A 216 -22.64 -33.07 7.36
C ASN A 216 -23.11 -32.27 6.14
N VAL A 217 -23.14 -30.93 6.28
CA VAL A 217 -22.58 -30.03 5.25
C VAL A 217 -21.74 -28.94 5.95
N LEU A 218 -20.76 -29.41 6.71
CA LEU A 218 -19.49 -28.74 7.00
C LEU A 218 -18.46 -29.87 7.08
N GLY A 219 -17.98 -30.23 5.89
CA GLY A 219 -16.83 -31.05 5.60
C GLY A 219 -16.26 -30.50 4.31
#